data_AF-A0A524NTA9-F1
#
_entry.id   AF-A0A524NTA9-F1
#
_cell.length_a   1.000
_cell.length_b   1.000
_cell.length_c   1.000
_cell.angle_alpha   90.00
_cell.angle_beta   90.00
_cell.angle_gamma   90.00
#
_symmetry.space_group_name_H-M   'P 1'
#
loop_
_entity.id
_entity.type
_entity.pdbx_description
1 polymer ?
#
loop_
_entity_poly.entity_id
_entity_poly.type
_entity_poly.pdbx_seq_one_letter_code
_entity_poly.pdbx_strand_id
1 'polypeptide(L)'
;GFGEYGFPESHAASFALLAYVTAWLRCHHHDAFTCAILNAQPMGFYTPATLVEDAKRHGVEVHPIDINKSKWDCTLEARSPVDDAKDRLYGVRMGLRYVKGLGVIERERLESSESPYPNLATFVQQTRLNNKALHALAETGAFECFGLNRRDAIWQVRSFSRFAKDSLPLEPASSQISFASLASDDQVVWDYRSSHHSTRGHPMRGLRHALRSRGIHEATRIHDCAHGNQLDYVGMVICRQRPGTASGVTFFTLEDETGFVNVVVWKQVFERHAALAKTAALLGVTGEIQKADGVIHLIAKSLWAPDVALVDETHRSRDFH
;
A
#
# COMPACT_ATOMS: atom_id res chain seq x y z
N GLY A 1 27.70 -27.62 -28.48
CA GLY A 1 27.14 -28.16 -27.23
C GLY A 1 26.98 -27.04 -26.22
N PHE A 2 27.94 -26.88 -25.30
CA PHE A 2 27.85 -25.88 -24.21
C PHE A 2 28.30 -24.46 -24.58
N GLY A 3 29.03 -24.27 -25.69
CA GLY A 3 29.51 -22.94 -26.10
C GLY A 3 28.42 -21.91 -26.42
N GLU A 4 27.21 -22.36 -26.80
CA GLU A 4 26.06 -21.49 -27.08
C GLU A 4 25.31 -21.04 -25.82
N TYR A 5 25.54 -21.69 -24.67
CA TYR A 5 24.97 -21.32 -23.37
C TYR A 5 26.03 -20.73 -22.42
N GLY A 6 27.25 -20.52 -22.90
CA GLY A 6 28.33 -19.92 -22.12
C GLY A 6 28.04 -18.45 -21.81
N PHE A 7 28.14 -18.06 -20.54
CA PHE A 7 27.92 -16.69 -20.09
C PHE A 7 29.22 -16.10 -19.52
N PRO A 8 29.56 -14.82 -19.79
CA PRO A 8 30.80 -14.24 -19.29
C PRO A 8 30.86 -14.21 -17.75
N GLU A 9 31.82 -14.93 -17.17
CA GLU A 9 31.94 -15.10 -15.72
C GLU A 9 32.13 -13.77 -14.99
N SER A 10 32.97 -12.87 -15.51
CA SER A 10 33.20 -11.56 -14.90
C SER A 10 31.93 -10.70 -14.83
N HIS A 11 31.06 -10.80 -15.83
CA HIS A 11 29.75 -10.14 -15.84
C HIS A 11 28.79 -10.83 -14.86
N ALA A 12 28.74 -12.16 -14.82
CA ALA A 12 27.91 -12.88 -13.85
C ALA A 12 28.31 -12.55 -12.40
N ALA A 13 29.61 -12.53 -12.10
CA ALA A 13 30.13 -12.28 -10.75
C ALA A 13 29.78 -10.88 -10.25
N SER A 14 29.85 -9.84 -11.10
CA SER A 14 29.52 -8.47 -10.69
C SER A 14 28.03 -8.31 -10.35
N PHE A 15 27.12 -8.92 -11.12
CA PHE A 15 25.69 -8.93 -10.80
C PHE A 15 25.36 -9.82 -9.60
N ALA A 16 26.04 -10.96 -9.45
CA ALA A 16 25.87 -11.84 -8.30
C ALA A 16 26.23 -11.15 -6.98
N LEU A 17 27.28 -10.31 -6.98
CA LEU A 17 27.65 -9.51 -5.81
C LEU A 17 26.53 -8.53 -5.43
N LEU A 18 25.92 -7.82 -6.40
CA LEU A 18 24.81 -6.91 -6.13
C LEU A 18 23.58 -7.66 -5.59
N ALA A 19 23.25 -8.82 -6.18
CA ALA A 19 22.16 -9.66 -5.70
C ALA A 19 22.40 -10.17 -4.28
N TYR A 20 23.64 -10.58 -3.98
CA TYR A 20 24.03 -11.04 -2.64
C TYR A 20 23.93 -9.91 -1.60
N VAL A 21 24.51 -8.74 -1.88
CA VAL A 21 24.44 -7.58 -0.97
C VAL A 21 22.99 -7.16 -0.72
N THR A 22 22.16 -7.16 -1.75
CA THR A 22 20.72 -6.86 -1.64
C THR A 22 20.00 -7.89 -0.76
N ALA A 23 20.24 -9.18 -0.99
CA ALA A 23 19.66 -10.26 -0.19
C ALA A 23 20.14 -10.21 1.27
N TRP A 24 21.41 -9.87 1.50
CA TRP A 24 21.99 -9.70 2.83
C TRP A 24 21.32 -8.54 3.58
N LEU A 25 21.16 -7.37 2.93
CA LEU A 25 20.44 -6.23 3.51
C LEU A 25 18.99 -6.59 3.82
N ARG A 26 18.29 -7.28 2.92
CA ARG A 26 16.90 -7.73 3.16
C ARG A 26 16.80 -8.73 4.33
N CYS A 27 17.82 -9.56 4.52
CA CYS A 27 17.86 -10.57 5.58
C CYS A 27 18.20 -9.99 6.95
N HIS A 28 19.13 -9.03 7.02
CA HIS A 28 19.68 -8.54 8.29
C HIS A 28 19.23 -7.13 8.67
N HIS A 29 18.79 -6.32 7.71
CA HIS A 29 18.38 -4.92 7.88
C HIS A 29 17.12 -4.64 7.03
N HIS A 30 16.08 -5.44 7.25
CA HIS A 30 14.85 -5.37 6.45
C HIS A 30 14.18 -3.99 6.53
N ASP A 31 14.28 -3.34 7.69
CA ASP A 31 13.86 -1.96 7.97
C ASP A 31 14.58 -0.93 7.09
N ALA A 32 15.91 -0.93 7.12
CA ALA A 32 16.73 -0.01 6.32
C ALA A 32 16.57 -0.30 4.82
N PHE A 33 16.49 -1.58 4.44
CA PHE A 33 16.20 -2.00 3.08
C PHE A 33 14.85 -1.44 2.61
N THR A 34 13.80 -1.61 3.41
CA THR A 34 12.46 -1.09 3.13
C THR A 34 12.45 0.43 2.99
N CYS A 35 13.07 1.13 3.95
CA CYS A 35 13.18 2.59 3.90
C CYS A 35 13.90 3.06 2.63
N ALA A 36 15.02 2.42 2.27
CA ALA A 36 15.80 2.76 1.10
C ALA A 36 15.05 2.50 -0.22
N ILE A 37 14.40 1.33 -0.37
CA ILE A 37 13.67 0.98 -1.59
C ILE A 37 12.41 1.84 -1.77
N LEU A 38 11.76 2.25 -0.68
CA LEU A 38 10.68 3.23 -0.71
C LEU A 38 11.20 4.58 -1.23
N ASN A 39 12.31 5.08 -0.67
CA ASN A 39 12.89 6.34 -1.11
C ASN A 39 13.44 6.30 -2.55
N ALA A 40 13.77 5.11 -3.05
CA ALA A 40 14.19 4.86 -4.43
C ALA A 40 13.03 4.75 -5.44
N GLN A 41 11.76 4.77 -5.00
CA GLN A 41 10.61 4.74 -5.90
C GLN A 41 10.63 5.93 -6.89
N PRO A 42 10.23 5.73 -8.16
CA PRO A 42 9.43 4.61 -8.70
C PRO A 42 10.25 3.40 -9.22
N MET A 43 11.47 3.17 -8.73
CA MET A 43 12.26 2.01 -9.17
C MET A 43 11.65 0.66 -8.70
N GLY A 44 11.78 -0.37 -9.54
CA GLY A 44 11.44 -1.76 -9.21
C GLY A 44 10.05 -2.22 -9.66
N PHE A 45 9.74 -3.49 -9.37
CA PHE A 45 8.49 -4.15 -9.79
C PHE A 45 7.35 -4.02 -8.78
N TYR A 46 7.66 -3.78 -7.50
CA TYR A 46 6.70 -3.77 -6.41
C TYR A 46 6.21 -2.37 -6.08
N THR A 47 4.91 -2.26 -5.84
CA THR A 47 4.30 -0.98 -5.44
C THR A 47 4.70 -0.62 -4.00
N PRO A 48 4.62 0.66 -3.60
CA PRO A 48 4.82 1.06 -2.21
C PRO A 48 3.93 0.29 -1.22
N ALA A 49 2.67 0.00 -1.58
CA ALA A 49 1.78 -0.83 -0.77
C ALA A 49 2.36 -2.22 -0.53
N THR A 50 2.81 -2.89 -1.60
CA THR A 50 3.39 -4.23 -1.52
C THR A 50 4.66 -4.25 -0.66
N LEU A 51 5.51 -3.22 -0.78
CA LEU A 51 6.72 -3.08 0.05
C LEU A 51 6.39 -2.86 1.53
N VAL A 52 5.37 -2.04 1.82
CA VAL A 52 4.91 -1.80 3.20
C VAL A 52 4.30 -3.06 3.81
N GLU A 53 3.51 -3.83 3.06
CA GLU A 53 2.96 -5.11 3.55
C GLU A 53 4.05 -6.17 3.73
N ASP A 54 5.04 -6.22 2.84
CA ASP A 54 6.21 -7.09 3.00
C ASP A 54 6.99 -6.79 4.29
N ALA A 55 7.24 -5.51 4.55
CA ALA A 55 7.91 -5.06 5.77
C ALA A 55 7.17 -5.50 7.04
N LYS A 56 5.84 -5.34 7.06
CA LYS A 56 5.00 -5.80 8.19
C LYS A 56 5.06 -7.31 8.38
N ARG A 57 4.99 -8.09 7.30
CA ARG A 57 5.12 -9.56 7.34
C ARG A 57 6.47 -10.01 7.90
N HIS A 58 7.51 -9.21 7.73
CA HIS A 58 8.85 -9.44 8.27
C HIS A 58 9.11 -8.75 9.62
N GLY A 59 8.06 -8.25 10.29
CA GLY A 59 8.15 -7.71 11.65
C GLY A 59 8.69 -6.28 11.75
N VAL A 60 8.83 -5.57 10.63
CA VAL A 60 9.16 -4.13 10.64
C VAL A 60 7.90 -3.33 10.95
N GLU A 61 7.96 -2.51 12.00
CA GLU A 61 6.89 -1.57 12.32
C GLU A 61 6.88 -0.44 11.28
N VAL A 62 5.71 -0.15 10.69
CA VAL A 62 5.58 0.95 9.72
C VAL A 62 4.63 1.99 10.28
N HIS A 63 5.14 3.19 10.51
CA HIS A 63 4.36 4.28 11.09
C HIS A 63 3.75 5.19 10.01
N PRO A 64 2.52 5.70 10.23
CA PRO A 64 1.83 6.55 9.26
C PRO A 64 2.54 7.89 9.06
N ILE A 65 2.14 8.62 8.03
CA ILE A 65 2.59 10.00 7.82
C ILE A 65 2.09 10.87 8.98
N ASP A 66 2.97 11.70 9.55
CA ASP A 66 2.69 12.63 10.64
C ASP A 66 3.40 13.95 10.36
N ILE A 67 2.68 15.06 10.39
CA ILE A 67 3.25 16.36 9.98
C ILE A 67 4.37 16.87 10.90
N ASN A 68 4.43 16.40 12.15
CA ASN A 68 5.45 16.77 13.13
C ASN A 68 6.63 15.79 13.18
N LYS A 69 6.48 14.58 12.63
CA LYS A 69 7.52 13.54 12.70
C LYS A 69 8.09 13.18 11.34
N SER A 70 7.26 13.09 10.30
CA SER A 70 7.68 12.72 8.96
C SER A 70 8.55 13.80 8.31
N LYS A 71 9.60 13.34 7.63
CA LYS A 71 10.34 14.14 6.65
C LYS A 71 9.69 13.97 5.27
N TRP A 72 10.28 14.62 4.26
CA TRP A 72 9.84 14.41 2.87
C TRP A 72 9.98 12.94 2.45
N ASP A 73 11.16 12.38 2.66
CA ASP A 73 11.46 10.96 2.45
C ASP A 73 11.10 10.13 3.70
N CYS A 74 10.96 8.80 3.51
CA CYS A 74 10.80 7.87 4.62
C CYS A 74 12.07 7.86 5.50
N THR A 75 11.88 7.67 6.80
CA THR A 75 12.96 7.67 7.80
C THR A 75 12.86 6.46 8.72
N LEU A 76 13.99 6.07 9.31
CA LEU A 76 14.02 5.08 10.39
C LEU A 76 13.74 5.76 11.73
N GLU A 77 12.89 5.15 12.56
CA GLU A 77 12.55 5.58 13.91
C GLU A 77 12.90 4.47 14.91
N ALA A 78 13.44 4.84 16.07
CA ALA A 78 13.70 3.87 17.12
C ALA A 78 12.38 3.25 17.61
N ARG A 79 12.33 1.92 17.69
CA ARG A 79 11.17 1.19 18.18
C ARG A 79 10.91 1.56 19.65
N SER A 80 9.65 1.61 20.05
CA SER A 80 9.30 1.78 21.47
C SER A 80 9.95 0.66 22.30
N PRO A 81 10.47 0.94 23.51
CA PRO A 81 11.32 0.04 24.29
C PRO A 81 10.60 -1.16 24.93
N VAL A 82 9.51 -1.66 24.33
CA VAL A 82 8.57 -2.60 24.99
C VAL A 82 8.88 -4.07 24.70
N ASP A 83 9.70 -4.41 23.69
CA ASP A 83 9.97 -5.81 23.35
C ASP A 83 11.45 -6.19 23.47
N ASP A 84 11.71 -7.17 24.35
CA ASP A 84 12.97 -7.86 24.64
C ASP A 84 13.48 -8.75 23.47
N ALA A 85 13.25 -8.33 22.22
CA ALA A 85 13.58 -9.12 21.03
C ALA A 85 15.01 -8.84 20.55
N LYS A 86 15.78 -9.92 20.37
CA LYS A 86 17.20 -9.98 20.01
C LYS A 86 17.59 -9.41 18.63
N ASP A 87 16.70 -8.76 17.89
CA ASP A 87 17.02 -8.15 16.59
C ASP A 87 16.55 -6.68 16.53
N ARG A 88 17.54 -5.78 16.43
CA ARG A 88 17.42 -4.31 16.47
C ARG A 88 16.85 -3.74 15.15
N LEU A 89 15.65 -4.14 14.75
CA LEU A 89 14.96 -3.47 13.64
C LEU A 89 14.35 -2.15 14.12
N TYR A 90 14.60 -1.08 13.38
CA TYR A 90 13.94 0.21 13.50
C TYR A 90 12.54 0.15 12.88
N GLY A 91 11.64 1.02 13.36
CA GLY A 91 10.39 1.31 12.66
C GLY A 91 10.66 2.18 11.43
N VAL A 92 9.83 2.06 10.39
CA VAL A 92 9.88 2.90 9.19
C VAL A 92 8.76 3.93 9.27
N ARG A 93 9.09 5.22 9.33
CA ARG A 93 8.13 6.32 9.20
C ARG A 93 7.91 6.65 7.73
N MET A 94 6.65 6.64 7.31
CA MET A 94 6.29 7.05 5.95
C MET A 94 6.54 8.55 5.74
N GLY A 95 7.18 8.88 4.62
CA GLY A 95 7.50 10.25 4.22
C GLY A 95 6.34 10.99 3.57
N LEU A 96 6.36 12.32 3.63
CA LEU A 96 5.36 13.22 3.05
C LEU A 96 5.26 13.11 1.52
N ARG A 97 6.33 12.64 0.85
CA ARG A 97 6.33 12.39 -0.61
C ARG A 97 5.26 11.43 -1.09
N TYR A 98 4.74 10.57 -0.19
CA TYR A 98 3.70 9.62 -0.53
C TYR A 98 2.30 10.21 -0.48
N VAL A 99 2.12 11.42 0.05
CA VAL A 99 0.84 12.12 0.00
C VAL A 99 0.55 12.50 -1.45
N LYS A 100 -0.53 11.95 -2.02
CA LYS A 100 -0.89 12.17 -3.41
C LYS A 100 -1.19 13.65 -3.65
N GLY A 101 -0.47 14.23 -4.61
CA GLY A 101 -0.67 15.62 -5.04
C GLY A 101 0.21 16.65 -4.36
N LEU A 102 1.10 16.25 -3.44
CA LEU A 102 2.21 17.11 -3.02
C LEU A 102 3.35 17.04 -4.04
N GLY A 103 3.88 18.20 -4.42
CA GLY A 103 5.01 18.32 -5.33
C GLY A 103 6.18 19.06 -4.71
N VAL A 104 7.08 19.53 -5.58
CA VAL A 104 8.31 20.26 -5.17
C VAL A 104 7.98 21.54 -4.41
N ILE A 105 6.94 22.28 -4.83
CA ILE A 105 6.53 23.54 -4.18
C ILE A 105 6.05 23.28 -2.75
N GLU A 106 5.23 22.24 -2.55
CA GLU A 106 4.76 21.86 -1.22
C GLU A 106 5.91 21.35 -0.34
N ARG A 107 6.85 20.57 -0.91
CA ARG A 107 8.07 20.14 -0.22
C ARG A 107 8.88 21.33 0.30
N GLU A 108 9.19 22.30 -0.55
CA GLU A 108 10.00 23.48 -0.18
C GLU A 108 9.34 24.28 0.96
N ARG A 109 8.01 24.41 0.93
CA ARG A 109 7.24 25.09 1.99
C ARG A 109 7.26 24.34 3.31
N LEU A 110 7.18 23.01 3.25
CA LEU A 110 7.25 22.17 4.44
C LEU A 110 8.65 22.21 5.05
N GLU A 111 9.69 22.07 4.23
CA GLU A 111 11.10 22.07 4.66
C GLU A 111 11.58 23.46 5.16
N SER A 112 10.99 24.56 4.67
CA SER A 112 11.33 25.93 5.11
C SER A 112 10.59 26.39 6.37
N SER A 113 9.65 25.61 6.88
CA SER A 113 8.87 25.95 8.07
C SER A 113 9.39 25.23 9.32
N GLU A 114 9.29 25.87 10.48
CA GLU A 114 9.78 25.33 11.75
C GLU A 114 8.77 24.34 12.36
N SER A 115 9.12 23.06 12.36
CA SER A 115 8.40 21.96 13.01
C SER A 115 9.08 21.62 14.35
N PRO A 116 8.36 21.22 15.43
CA PRO A 116 6.95 20.80 15.44
C PRO A 116 5.94 21.94 15.53
N TYR A 117 4.81 21.77 14.86
CA TYR A 117 3.67 22.66 14.97
C TYR A 117 2.82 22.28 16.19
N PRO A 118 2.32 23.26 16.97
CA PRO A 118 1.47 23.00 18.13
C PRO A 118 0.02 22.66 17.74
N ASN A 119 -0.47 23.15 16.60
CA ASN A 119 -1.83 22.94 16.13
C ASN A 119 -1.96 23.19 14.61
N LEU A 120 -3.14 22.85 14.07
CA LEU A 120 -3.45 23.01 12.64
C LEU A 120 -3.39 24.47 12.16
N ALA A 121 -3.80 25.44 12.97
CA ALA A 121 -3.80 26.85 12.58
C ALA A 121 -2.37 27.37 12.35
N THR A 122 -1.46 27.09 13.29
CA THR A 122 -0.03 27.43 13.16
C THR A 122 0.59 26.76 11.94
N PHE A 123 0.27 25.48 11.71
CA PHE A 123 0.73 24.76 10.51
C PHE A 123 0.31 25.45 9.21
N VAL A 124 -0.97 25.81 9.08
CA VAL A 124 -1.49 26.48 7.87
C VAL A 124 -0.84 27.86 7.68
N GLN A 125 -0.67 28.62 8.77
CA GLN A 125 -0.08 29.96 8.73
C GLN A 125 1.40 29.94 8.32
N GLN A 126 2.19 29.02 8.86
CA GLN A 126 3.62 28.92 8.58
C GLN A 126 3.91 28.34 7.20
N THR A 127 3.24 27.25 6.83
CA THR A 127 3.51 26.58 5.55
C THR A 127 2.85 27.25 4.35
N ARG A 128 1.76 28.00 4.58
CA ARG A 128 0.95 28.67 3.54
C ARG A 128 0.55 27.75 2.39
N LEU A 129 0.42 26.45 2.64
CA LEU A 129 0.02 25.46 1.63
C LEU A 129 -1.35 25.80 1.04
N ASN A 130 -1.53 25.47 -0.23
CA ASN A 130 -2.81 25.66 -0.88
C ASN A 130 -3.87 24.69 -0.33
N ASN A 131 -5.15 24.98 -0.54
CA ASN A 131 -6.25 24.17 -0.01
C ASN A 131 -6.16 22.71 -0.48
N LYS A 132 -5.76 22.47 -1.74
CA LYS A 132 -5.60 21.12 -2.30
C LYS A 132 -4.57 20.29 -1.52
N ALA A 133 -3.42 20.86 -1.19
CA ALA A 133 -2.37 20.21 -0.42
C ALA A 133 -2.80 19.94 1.03
N LEU A 134 -3.47 20.90 1.66
CA LEU A 134 -4.01 20.72 3.01
C LEU A 134 -5.08 19.63 3.06
N HIS A 135 -5.96 19.58 2.05
CA HIS A 135 -6.96 18.51 1.92
C HIS A 135 -6.30 17.15 1.75
N ALA A 136 -5.31 17.04 0.88
CA ALA A 136 -4.57 15.79 0.66
C ALA A 136 -3.88 15.30 1.95
N LEU A 137 -3.25 16.20 2.72
CA LEU A 137 -2.67 15.86 4.02
C LEU A 137 -3.72 15.36 5.01
N ALA A 138 -4.88 16.02 5.08
CA ALA A 138 -5.97 15.60 5.96
C ALA A 138 -6.53 14.21 5.62
N GLU A 139 -6.65 13.88 4.32
CA GLU A 139 -7.11 12.55 3.87
C GLU A 139 -6.18 11.41 4.30
N THR A 140 -4.86 11.66 4.40
CA THR A 140 -3.88 10.66 4.88
C THR A 140 -3.87 10.47 6.40
N GLY A 141 -4.52 11.36 7.16
CA GLY A 141 -4.42 11.37 8.63
C GLY A 141 -3.15 12.02 9.18
N ALA A 142 -2.41 12.81 8.38
CA ALA A 142 -1.17 13.46 8.80
C ALA A 142 -1.34 14.42 10.00
N PHE A 143 -2.58 14.84 10.31
CA PHE A 143 -2.94 15.74 11.40
C PHE A 143 -3.43 15.04 12.67
N GLU A 144 -3.35 13.70 12.75
CA GLU A 144 -3.73 12.94 13.95
C GLU A 144 -2.90 13.35 15.19
N CYS A 145 -1.69 13.89 15.00
CA CYS A 145 -0.87 14.45 16.08
C CYS A 145 -1.49 15.68 16.78
N PHE A 146 -2.50 16.33 16.18
CA PHE A 146 -3.28 17.39 16.80
C PHE A 146 -4.54 16.88 17.53
N GLY A 147 -4.71 15.56 17.65
CA GLY A 147 -5.92 14.95 18.20
C GLY A 147 -7.12 15.03 17.27
N LEU A 148 -6.90 15.31 15.99
CA LEU A 148 -7.95 15.40 14.97
C LEU A 148 -8.11 14.07 14.25
N ASN A 149 -9.34 13.56 14.16
CA ASN A 149 -9.63 12.51 13.21
C ASN A 149 -9.68 13.09 11.77
N ARG A 150 -9.67 12.22 10.76
CA ARG A 150 -9.60 12.67 9.35
C ARG A 150 -10.76 13.55 8.92
N ARG A 151 -11.98 13.23 9.36
CA ARG A 151 -13.18 13.99 8.99
C ARG A 151 -13.16 15.37 9.63
N ASP A 152 -12.74 15.45 10.89
CA ASP A 152 -12.52 16.71 11.61
C ASP A 152 -11.45 17.56 10.92
N ALA A 153 -10.31 16.95 10.58
CA ALA A 153 -9.22 17.63 9.90
C ALA A 153 -9.63 18.18 8.53
N ILE A 154 -10.34 17.38 7.72
CA ILE A 154 -10.89 17.80 6.41
C ILE A 154 -11.82 18.99 6.56
N TRP A 155 -12.70 18.96 7.57
CA TRP A 155 -13.62 20.05 7.86
C TRP A 155 -12.88 21.33 8.25
N GLN A 156 -11.95 21.23 9.20
CA GLN A 156 -11.20 22.38 9.71
C GLN A 156 -10.27 22.99 8.66
N VAL A 157 -9.62 22.18 7.83
CA VAL A 157 -8.79 22.69 6.72
C VAL A 157 -9.60 23.61 5.80
N ARG A 158 -10.88 23.29 5.54
CA ARG A 158 -11.75 24.14 4.71
C ARG A 158 -11.99 25.51 5.36
N SER A 159 -12.16 25.58 6.68
CA SER A 159 -12.30 26.87 7.38
C SER A 159 -11.00 27.66 7.34
N PHE A 160 -9.86 27.06 7.67
CA PHE A 160 -8.57 27.76 7.72
C PHE A 160 -8.07 28.23 6.35
N SER A 161 -8.42 27.54 5.27
CA SER A 161 -8.06 27.97 3.90
C SER A 161 -8.63 29.34 3.51
N ARG A 162 -9.72 29.79 4.16
CA ARG A 162 -10.31 31.12 3.96
C ARG A 162 -9.49 32.22 4.65
N PHE A 163 -8.86 31.89 5.79
CA PHE A 163 -8.12 32.83 6.64
C PHE A 163 -6.61 32.85 6.38
N ALA A 164 -6.06 31.91 5.59
CA ALA A 164 -4.64 31.85 5.27
C ALA A 164 -4.07 33.10 4.54
N LYS A 165 -4.95 33.97 4.03
CA LYS A 165 -4.59 35.26 3.40
C LYS A 165 -4.80 36.47 4.31
N ASP A 166 -5.46 36.29 5.45
CA ASP A 166 -5.77 37.39 6.36
C ASP A 166 -4.59 37.61 7.31
N SER A 167 -4.21 38.87 7.47
CA SER A 167 -3.07 39.28 8.31
C SER A 167 -3.39 39.26 9.81
N LEU A 168 -4.65 39.07 10.16
CA LEU A 168 -5.13 39.02 11.55
C LEU A 168 -5.38 37.56 11.95
N PRO A 169 -4.90 37.11 13.12
CA PRO A 169 -5.23 35.79 13.66
C PRO A 169 -6.69 35.80 14.12
N LEU A 170 -7.61 35.68 13.17
CA LEU A 170 -8.99 35.35 13.46
C LEU A 170 -9.00 33.86 13.80
N GLU A 171 -9.02 33.54 15.09
CA GLU A 171 -9.37 32.20 15.50
C GLU A 171 -10.77 31.91 14.94
N PRO A 172 -10.94 30.87 14.10
CA PRO A 172 -12.27 30.51 13.65
C PRO A 172 -13.09 30.21 14.90
N ALA A 173 -14.28 30.83 14.99
CA ALA A 173 -15.21 30.56 16.08
C ALA A 173 -15.33 29.03 16.24
N SER A 174 -15.01 28.54 17.45
CA SER A 174 -14.90 27.12 17.75
C SER A 174 -16.28 26.44 17.71
N SER A 175 -16.82 26.22 16.51
CA SER A 175 -17.81 25.16 16.35
C SER A 175 -17.03 23.86 16.48
N GLN A 176 -17.01 23.28 17.69
CA GLN A 176 -16.48 21.94 17.96
C GLN A 176 -17.38 20.89 17.30
N ILE A 177 -17.48 20.93 15.98
CA ILE A 177 -18.12 19.90 15.20
C ILE A 177 -17.13 18.75 15.15
N SER A 178 -17.39 17.72 15.95
CA SER A 178 -16.68 16.45 15.90
C SER A 178 -17.50 15.45 15.10
N PHE A 179 -16.85 14.80 14.15
CA PHE A 179 -17.42 13.74 13.34
C PHE A 179 -17.02 12.38 13.92
N ALA A 180 -17.85 11.36 13.71
CA ALA A 180 -17.47 9.99 14.04
C ALA A 180 -16.25 9.55 13.20
N SER A 181 -15.30 8.90 13.86
CA SER A 181 -14.13 8.30 13.19
C SER A 181 -14.54 7.28 12.12
N LEU A 182 -13.69 7.11 11.11
CA LEU A 182 -13.86 6.09 10.09
C LEU A 182 -13.69 4.69 10.70
N ALA A 183 -14.47 3.71 10.20
CA ALA A 183 -14.23 2.30 10.51
C ALA A 183 -12.82 1.89 10.06
N SER A 184 -12.24 0.85 10.66
CA SER A 184 -10.85 0.47 10.38
C SER A 184 -10.61 0.14 8.90
N ASP A 185 -11.57 -0.49 8.23
CA ASP A 185 -11.41 -0.89 6.83
C ASP A 185 -11.60 0.31 5.88
N ASP A 186 -12.47 1.26 6.23
CA ASP A 186 -12.59 2.53 5.51
C ASP A 186 -11.28 3.32 5.58
N GLN A 187 -10.61 3.35 6.73
CA GLN A 187 -9.31 4.02 6.87
C GLN A 187 -8.27 3.42 5.91
N VAL A 188 -8.24 2.09 5.76
CA VAL A 188 -7.35 1.41 4.80
C VAL A 188 -7.69 1.81 3.37
N VAL A 189 -8.97 1.82 2.98
CA VAL A 189 -9.37 2.26 1.63
C VAL A 189 -8.98 3.72 1.37
N TRP A 190 -9.16 4.60 2.36
CA TRP A 190 -8.75 5.99 2.28
C TRP A 190 -7.22 6.14 2.16
N ASP A 191 -6.45 5.35 2.88
CA ASP A 191 -4.99 5.31 2.78
C ASP A 191 -4.54 4.96 1.34
N TYR A 192 -5.12 3.92 0.73
CA TYR A 192 -4.77 3.56 -0.64
C TYR A 192 -5.13 4.64 -1.66
N ARG A 193 -6.22 5.39 -1.44
CA ARG A 193 -6.62 6.50 -2.31
C ARG A 193 -5.71 7.72 -2.18
N SER A 194 -5.27 8.02 -0.95
CA SER A 194 -4.54 9.24 -0.60
C SER A 194 -3.02 9.07 -0.62
N SER A 195 -2.48 7.88 -0.35
CA SER A 195 -1.05 7.59 -0.29
C SER A 195 -0.56 6.35 -1.03
N HIS A 196 -1.46 5.64 -1.75
CA HIS A 196 -1.15 4.40 -2.49
C HIS A 196 -0.60 3.25 -1.64
N HIS A 197 -0.70 3.33 -0.31
CA HIS A 197 -0.31 2.32 0.67
C HIS A 197 -1.06 2.60 1.97
N SER A 198 -1.17 1.60 2.86
CA SER A 198 -1.68 1.78 4.22
C SER A 198 -0.73 1.18 5.24
N THR A 199 -0.55 1.84 6.37
CA THR A 199 0.16 1.27 7.52
C THR A 199 -0.76 0.44 8.42
N ARG A 200 -2.09 0.53 8.24
CA ARG A 200 -3.11 -0.12 9.07
C ARG A 200 -3.49 -1.53 8.62
N GLY A 201 -3.21 -1.87 7.37
CA GLY A 201 -3.39 -3.22 6.81
C GLY A 201 -3.74 -3.20 5.32
N HIS A 202 -4.14 -4.36 4.81
CA HIS A 202 -4.43 -4.57 3.39
C HIS A 202 -5.95 -4.52 3.08
N PRO A 203 -6.40 -3.98 1.93
CA PRO A 203 -7.81 -3.84 1.58
C PRO A 203 -8.58 -5.16 1.55
N MET A 204 -7.90 -6.26 1.21
CA MET A 204 -8.51 -7.60 1.21
C MET A 204 -9.00 -8.06 2.59
N ARG A 205 -8.42 -7.52 3.68
CA ARG A 205 -8.84 -7.86 5.05
C ARG A 205 -10.31 -7.54 5.29
N GLY A 206 -10.79 -6.38 4.81
CA GLY A 206 -12.19 -5.99 4.93
C GLY A 206 -13.14 -6.88 4.11
N LEU A 207 -12.63 -7.56 3.09
CA LEU A 207 -13.40 -8.50 2.26
C LEU A 207 -13.32 -9.94 2.77
N ARG A 208 -12.39 -10.24 3.70
CA ARG A 208 -12.04 -11.62 4.07
C ARG A 208 -13.22 -12.41 4.61
N HIS A 209 -14.07 -11.80 5.44
CA HIS A 209 -15.25 -12.46 5.98
C HIS A 209 -16.22 -12.91 4.87
N ALA A 210 -16.55 -11.99 3.94
CA ALA A 210 -17.43 -12.28 2.82
C ALA A 210 -16.82 -13.34 1.88
N LEU A 211 -15.53 -13.27 1.60
CA LEU A 211 -14.84 -14.26 0.76
C LEU A 211 -14.82 -15.65 1.41
N ARG A 212 -14.53 -15.74 2.72
CA ARG A 212 -14.53 -17.02 3.46
C ARG A 212 -15.92 -17.67 3.49
N SER A 213 -17.00 -16.88 3.62
CA SER A 213 -18.36 -17.43 3.54
C SER A 213 -18.71 -18.07 2.19
N ARG A 214 -17.96 -17.72 1.13
CA ARG A 214 -18.06 -18.31 -0.21
C ARG A 214 -17.02 -19.41 -0.47
N GLY A 215 -16.27 -19.82 0.57
CA GLY A 215 -15.21 -20.83 0.44
C GLY A 215 -13.91 -20.33 -0.22
N ILE A 216 -13.75 -19.01 -0.37
CA ILE A 216 -12.54 -18.41 -0.97
C ILE A 216 -11.57 -18.06 0.16
N HIS A 217 -10.40 -18.70 0.13
CA HIS A 217 -9.39 -18.60 1.18
C HIS A 217 -8.26 -17.63 0.84
N GLU A 218 -7.46 -17.29 1.85
CA GLU A 218 -6.27 -16.45 1.74
C GLU A 218 -5.10 -17.14 1.03
N ALA A 219 -4.11 -16.35 0.58
CA ALA A 219 -2.95 -16.83 -0.16
C ALA A 219 -2.17 -17.92 0.59
N THR A 220 -2.04 -17.81 1.92
CA THR A 220 -1.38 -18.84 2.75
C THR A 220 -2.03 -20.21 2.61
N ARG A 221 -3.35 -20.28 2.48
CA ARG A 221 -4.06 -21.56 2.31
C ARG A 221 -3.74 -22.23 0.98
N ILE A 222 -3.47 -21.44 -0.07
CA ILE A 222 -3.09 -21.96 -1.39
C ILE A 222 -1.72 -22.64 -1.31
N HIS A 223 -0.81 -22.13 -0.47
CA HIS A 223 0.48 -22.75 -0.25
C HIS A 223 0.37 -24.15 0.37
N ASP A 224 -0.68 -24.44 1.13
CA ASP A 224 -0.91 -25.75 1.77
C ASP A 224 -1.65 -26.76 0.89
N CYS A 225 -2.35 -26.31 -0.15
CA CYS A 225 -3.18 -27.20 -0.98
C CYS A 225 -2.35 -28.18 -1.83
N ALA A 226 -2.89 -29.36 -2.14
CA ALA A 226 -2.19 -30.36 -2.96
C ALA A 226 -2.13 -29.95 -4.45
N HIS A 227 -1.15 -30.50 -5.17
CA HIS A 227 -1.09 -30.38 -6.63
C HIS A 227 -2.35 -30.98 -7.27
N GLY A 228 -2.91 -30.32 -8.28
CA GLY A 228 -4.12 -30.74 -9.00
C GLY A 228 -5.43 -30.28 -8.35
N ASN A 229 -5.38 -29.72 -7.13
CA ASN A 229 -6.58 -29.19 -6.49
C ASN A 229 -7.14 -28.00 -7.28
N GLN A 230 -8.46 -27.98 -7.45
CA GLN A 230 -9.18 -26.83 -7.98
C GLN A 230 -9.62 -25.90 -6.85
N LEU A 231 -9.48 -24.60 -7.08
CA LEU A 231 -9.94 -23.59 -6.13
C LEU A 231 -10.27 -22.28 -6.83
N ASP A 232 -11.00 -21.46 -6.09
CA ASP A 232 -11.22 -20.06 -6.37
C ASP A 232 -10.34 -19.20 -5.47
N TYR A 233 -9.72 -18.17 -6.06
CA TYR A 233 -8.93 -17.18 -5.36
C TYR A 233 -9.30 -15.77 -5.80
N VAL A 234 -9.34 -14.83 -4.86
CA VAL A 234 -9.55 -13.41 -5.13
C VAL A 234 -8.39 -12.65 -4.53
N GLY A 235 -7.78 -11.77 -5.32
CA GLY A 235 -6.70 -10.90 -4.84
C GLY A 235 -6.56 -9.63 -5.67
N MET A 236 -5.80 -8.67 -5.14
CA MET A 236 -5.45 -7.44 -5.84
C MET A 236 -4.36 -7.72 -6.87
N VAL A 237 -4.54 -7.25 -8.11
CA VAL A 237 -3.55 -7.47 -9.17
C VAL A 237 -2.39 -6.49 -9.02
N ILE A 238 -1.21 -6.99 -8.64
CA ILE A 238 -0.01 -6.15 -8.47
C ILE A 238 0.90 -6.15 -9.69
N CYS A 239 0.92 -7.24 -10.46
CA CYS A 239 1.78 -7.33 -11.65
C CYS A 239 1.13 -8.16 -12.76
N ARG A 240 1.43 -7.78 -14.01
CA ARG A 240 1.09 -8.52 -15.23
C ARG A 240 2.32 -8.53 -16.14
N GLN A 241 2.81 -9.72 -16.48
CA GLN A 241 3.99 -9.89 -17.32
C GLN A 241 3.70 -10.85 -18.46
N ARG A 242 4.02 -10.44 -19.68
CA ARG A 242 3.96 -11.29 -20.87
C ARG A 242 5.35 -11.35 -21.50
N PRO A 243 6.15 -12.39 -21.21
CA PRO A 243 7.45 -12.56 -21.83
C PRO A 243 7.32 -12.65 -23.35
N GLY A 244 8.17 -11.96 -24.11
CA GLY A 244 8.14 -11.99 -25.58
C GLY A 244 8.40 -13.37 -26.19
N THR A 245 9.03 -14.27 -25.43
CA THR A 245 9.39 -15.64 -25.82
C THR A 245 8.37 -16.69 -25.40
N ALA A 246 7.40 -16.35 -24.54
CA ALA A 246 6.41 -17.30 -24.07
C ALA A 246 5.21 -17.33 -25.03
N SER A 247 4.89 -18.50 -25.58
CA SER A 247 3.82 -18.80 -26.56
C SER A 247 2.41 -18.39 -26.11
N GLY A 248 2.16 -17.08 -25.94
CA GLY A 248 0.87 -16.52 -25.55
C GLY A 248 0.54 -16.58 -24.05
N VAL A 249 1.52 -16.82 -23.17
CA VAL A 249 1.29 -16.88 -21.71
C VAL A 249 1.44 -15.51 -21.07
N THR A 250 0.53 -15.16 -20.17
CA THR A 250 0.67 -13.99 -19.29
C THR A 250 0.71 -14.44 -17.84
N PHE A 251 1.72 -13.99 -17.10
CA PHE A 251 1.85 -14.20 -15.66
C PHE A 251 1.22 -13.03 -14.91
N PHE A 252 0.39 -13.35 -13.93
CA PHE A 252 -0.22 -12.39 -13.03
C PHE A 252 0.32 -12.68 -11.64
N THR A 253 0.57 -11.63 -10.86
CA THR A 253 0.79 -11.78 -9.42
C THR A 253 -0.36 -11.08 -8.72
N LEU A 254 -1.08 -11.84 -7.90
CA LEU A 254 -2.16 -11.35 -7.07
C LEU A 254 -1.69 -11.28 -5.61
N GLU A 255 -2.13 -10.26 -4.88
CA GLU A 255 -1.79 -10.05 -3.48
C GLU A 255 -3.05 -10.00 -2.60
N ASP A 256 -2.95 -10.58 -1.42
CA ASP A 256 -3.87 -10.36 -0.31
C ASP A 256 -3.12 -10.02 0.99
N GLU A 257 -3.84 -9.89 2.11
CA GLU A 257 -3.25 -9.53 3.40
C GLU A 257 -2.24 -10.57 3.93
N THR A 258 -2.19 -11.75 3.34
CA THR A 258 -1.33 -12.86 3.79
C THR A 258 -0.16 -13.15 2.85
N GLY A 259 -0.21 -12.70 1.59
CA GLY A 259 0.91 -12.84 0.67
C GLY A 259 0.52 -12.83 -0.80
N PHE A 260 1.33 -13.52 -1.62
CA PHE A 260 1.23 -13.52 -3.06
C PHE A 260 0.75 -14.85 -3.63
N VAL A 261 -0.02 -14.77 -4.73
CA VAL A 261 -0.39 -15.90 -5.56
C VAL A 261 0.03 -15.62 -6.99
N ASN A 262 0.92 -16.47 -7.52
CA ASN A 262 1.34 -16.41 -8.91
C ASN A 262 0.33 -17.16 -9.78
N VAL A 263 -0.28 -16.46 -10.72
CA VAL A 263 -1.33 -16.99 -11.59
C VAL A 263 -0.81 -17.06 -13.02
N VAL A 264 -0.96 -18.20 -13.67
CA VAL A 264 -0.62 -18.40 -15.08
C VAL A 264 -1.88 -18.31 -15.90
N VAL A 265 -1.93 -17.34 -16.83
CA VAL A 265 -3.08 -17.11 -17.71
C VAL A 265 -2.68 -17.40 -19.15
N TRP A 266 -3.21 -18.49 -19.70
CA TRP A 266 -3.01 -18.87 -21.10
C TRP A 266 -3.75 -17.93 -22.05
N LYS A 267 -3.25 -17.81 -23.28
CA LYS A 267 -3.80 -16.94 -24.33
C LYS A 267 -5.32 -17.02 -24.47
N GLN A 268 -5.86 -18.24 -24.51
CA GLN A 268 -7.29 -18.47 -24.70
C GLN A 268 -8.14 -17.92 -23.54
N VAL A 269 -7.67 -18.10 -22.29
CA VAL A 269 -8.36 -17.58 -21.11
C VAL A 269 -8.25 -16.06 -21.05
N PHE A 270 -7.06 -15.53 -21.39
CA PHE A 270 -6.83 -14.09 -21.46
C PHE A 270 -7.75 -13.43 -22.49
N GLU A 271 -7.85 -13.98 -23.70
CA GLU A 271 -8.67 -13.44 -24.79
C GLU A 271 -10.17 -13.52 -24.46
N ARG A 272 -10.62 -14.62 -23.84
CA ARG A 272 -12.01 -14.78 -23.39
C ARG A 272 -12.43 -13.73 -22.36
N HIS A 273 -11.50 -13.32 -21.48
CA HIS A 273 -11.75 -12.38 -20.41
C HIS A 273 -10.94 -11.09 -20.56
N ALA A 274 -10.71 -10.62 -21.79
CA ALA A 274 -9.73 -9.59 -22.11
C ALA A 274 -9.92 -8.26 -21.36
N ALA A 275 -11.17 -7.84 -21.12
CA ALA A 275 -11.45 -6.63 -20.34
C ALA A 275 -10.95 -6.78 -18.89
N LEU A 276 -11.40 -7.83 -18.18
CA LEU A 276 -10.99 -8.12 -16.81
C LEU A 276 -9.48 -8.35 -16.70
N ALA A 277 -8.93 -9.15 -17.61
CA ALA A 277 -7.51 -9.48 -17.62
C ALA A 277 -6.63 -8.23 -17.76
N LYS A 278 -7.07 -7.20 -18.49
CA LYS A 278 -6.30 -5.96 -18.71
C LYS A 278 -6.49 -4.91 -17.61
N THR A 279 -7.69 -4.74 -17.09
CA THR A 279 -8.02 -3.54 -16.29
C THR A 279 -8.38 -3.79 -14.84
N ALA A 280 -8.74 -5.04 -14.46
CA ALA A 280 -9.24 -5.31 -13.12
C ALA A 280 -8.16 -5.07 -12.05
N ALA A 281 -8.45 -4.20 -11.08
CA ALA A 281 -7.58 -4.03 -9.90
C ALA A 281 -7.77 -5.17 -8.88
N LEU A 282 -8.99 -5.71 -8.80
CA LEU A 282 -9.36 -6.86 -8.00
C LEU A 282 -9.84 -7.96 -8.94
N LEU A 283 -9.27 -9.16 -8.84
CA LEU A 283 -9.52 -10.24 -9.80
C LEU A 283 -9.85 -11.53 -9.07
N GLY A 284 -10.95 -12.17 -9.48
CA GLY A 284 -11.29 -13.53 -9.13
C GLY A 284 -10.75 -14.50 -10.17
N VAL A 285 -10.16 -15.59 -9.70
CA VAL A 285 -9.54 -16.63 -10.53
C VAL A 285 -10.06 -17.98 -10.09
N THR A 286 -10.66 -18.70 -11.01
CA THR A 286 -10.94 -20.14 -10.85
C THR A 286 -9.83 -20.89 -11.57
N GLY A 287 -9.14 -21.77 -10.86
CA GLY A 287 -7.96 -22.42 -11.40
C GLY A 287 -7.58 -23.73 -10.71
N GLU A 288 -6.46 -24.26 -11.16
CA GLU A 288 -5.87 -25.50 -10.64
C GLU A 288 -4.46 -25.24 -10.11
N ILE A 289 -4.13 -25.81 -8.97
CA ILE A 289 -2.81 -25.65 -8.37
C ILE A 289 -1.78 -26.53 -9.07
N GLN A 290 -0.73 -25.90 -9.57
CA GLN A 290 0.47 -26.55 -10.03
C GLN A 290 1.62 -26.32 -9.05
N LYS A 291 2.17 -27.39 -8.50
CA LYS A 291 3.37 -27.35 -7.65
C LYS A 291 4.50 -28.06 -8.37
N ALA A 292 5.59 -27.36 -8.65
CA ALA A 292 6.79 -27.91 -9.27
C ALA A 292 8.03 -27.21 -8.69
N ASP A 293 9.05 -27.99 -8.31
CA ASP A 293 10.35 -27.47 -7.84
C ASP A 293 10.26 -26.40 -6.73
N GLY A 294 9.30 -26.55 -5.82
CA GLY A 294 9.06 -25.61 -4.71
C GLY A 294 8.29 -24.34 -5.10
N VAL A 295 7.94 -24.16 -6.38
CA VAL A 295 7.13 -23.04 -6.86
C VAL A 295 5.67 -23.46 -6.99
N ILE A 296 4.77 -22.58 -6.56
CA ILE A 296 3.33 -22.80 -6.58
C ILE A 296 2.71 -21.79 -7.56
N HIS A 297 1.99 -22.32 -8.53
CA HIS A 297 1.24 -21.55 -9.52
C HIS A 297 -0.24 -21.93 -9.47
N LEU A 298 -1.12 -20.95 -9.63
CA LEU A 298 -2.52 -21.17 -9.94
C LEU A 298 -2.72 -21.05 -11.45
N ILE A 299 -3.00 -22.16 -12.13
CA ILE A 299 -3.27 -22.16 -13.56
C ILE A 299 -4.72 -21.74 -13.77
N ALA A 300 -4.92 -20.54 -14.34
CA ALA A 300 -6.24 -19.97 -14.50
C ALA A 300 -7.05 -20.75 -15.56
N LYS A 301 -8.24 -21.20 -15.17
CA LYS A 301 -9.26 -21.78 -16.07
C LYS A 301 -10.30 -20.73 -16.47
N SER A 302 -10.63 -19.82 -15.55
CA SER A 302 -11.51 -18.68 -15.81
C SER A 302 -11.14 -17.49 -14.92
N LEU A 303 -11.47 -16.29 -15.42
CA LEU A 303 -11.32 -15.03 -14.70
C LEU A 303 -12.68 -14.37 -14.52
N TRP A 304 -12.95 -13.82 -13.35
CA TRP A 304 -14.23 -13.20 -13.03
C TRP A 304 -14.05 -11.96 -12.17
N ALA A 305 -15.01 -11.04 -12.25
CA ALA A 305 -15.07 -9.87 -11.39
C ALA A 305 -15.71 -10.27 -10.06
N PRO A 306 -15.04 -10.07 -8.92
CA PRO A 306 -15.65 -10.37 -7.65
C PRO A 306 -16.81 -9.43 -7.36
N ASP A 307 -18.01 -10.00 -7.20
CA ASP A 307 -19.17 -9.27 -6.67
C ASP A 307 -19.02 -9.13 -5.16
N VAL A 308 -18.07 -8.25 -4.80
CA VAL A 308 -17.87 -7.75 -3.46
C VAL A 308 -18.18 -6.27 -3.59
N ALA A 309 -19.47 -5.93 -3.44
CA ALA A 309 -19.79 -4.65 -2.88
C ALA A 309 -18.94 -4.55 -1.61
N LEU A 310 -17.86 -3.74 -1.67
CA LEU A 310 -17.22 -3.18 -0.49
C LEU A 310 -18.36 -2.75 0.39
N VAL A 311 -18.49 -3.37 1.56
CA VAL A 311 -19.66 -3.27 2.43
C VAL A 311 -20.11 -1.83 2.47
N ASP A 312 -21.08 -1.52 1.62
CA ASP A 312 -21.76 -0.25 1.60
C ASP A 312 -22.76 -0.46 2.72
N GLU A 313 -22.31 -0.33 3.96
CA GLU A 313 -23.20 0.07 5.05
C GLU A 313 -23.53 1.56 4.83
N THR A 314 -23.93 1.92 3.60
CA THR A 314 -24.74 3.09 3.35
C THR A 314 -26.07 2.78 3.99
N HIS A 315 -26.25 3.37 5.17
CA HIS A 315 -27.53 3.80 5.71
C HIS A 315 -28.74 3.02 5.16
N ARG A 316 -29.22 2.02 5.91
CA ARG A 316 -30.61 1.59 5.72
C ARG A 316 -31.49 2.83 5.86
N SER A 317 -32.05 3.29 4.74
CA SER A 317 -33.12 4.29 4.74
C SER A 317 -34.18 3.77 5.69
N ARG A 318 -34.50 4.56 6.73
CA ARG A 318 -35.69 4.31 7.54
C ARG A 318 -36.83 4.92 6.74
N ASP A 319 -37.34 4.14 5.80
CA ASP A 319 -38.55 4.49 5.08
C ASP A 319 -39.69 4.50 6.10
N PHE A 320 -40.34 5.65 6.24
CA PHE A 320 -41.53 5.79 7.09
C PHE A 320 -42.74 5.20 6.37
N HIS A 321 -43.61 4.53 7.13
CA HIS A 321 -44.91 4.02 6.69
C HIS A 321 -45.88 5.12 6.29
#